data_AF-A0A0A2MI59-F1
#
_entry.id   AF-A0A0A2MI59-F1
#
_cell.length_a   1.000
_cell.length_b   1.000
_cell.length_c   1.000
_cell.angle_alpha   90.00
_cell.angle_beta   90.00
_cell.angle_gamma   90.00
#
_symmetry.space_group_name_H-M   'P 1'
#
loop_
_entity.id
_entity.type
_entity.pdbx_description
1 polymer ?
#
loop_
_entity_poly.entity_id
_entity_poly.type
_entity_poly.pdbx_seq_one_letter_code
_entity_poly.pdbx_strand_id
1 'polypeptide(L)'
;MKPLKRKMMKIKFLAFFLLITFAVSAQNTAHVKSVKKAHKLNLSDFKNSKKVRWENYTQLIKNDTVFRFSKEDGKIRKEFFKRNENAKKIEMYDDQTFSPLSESSMFFNFPTGSYRKYDSKGNIIQEINYDKDYRVSLMDIISLAKAKFNIDITQKISGVGVTRGFDEHFKKNVYTLSLPVNEQSYRFVIIDATSKKILSDQRGNYIE
;
A
#
# COMPACT_ATOMS: atom_id res chain seq x y z
N MET A 1 49.78 -32.09 68.81
CA MET A 1 50.90 -31.13 68.59
C MET A 1 50.75 -30.50 67.20
N LYS A 2 50.79 -29.16 67.11
CA LYS A 2 50.85 -28.37 65.86
C LYS A 2 52.28 -28.43 65.24
N PRO A 3 52.58 -27.78 64.09
CA PRO A 3 52.04 -27.85 62.72
C PRO A 3 53.21 -27.98 61.69
N LEU A 4 53.05 -27.52 60.43
CA LEU A 4 54.02 -27.23 59.33
C LEU A 4 53.76 -28.10 58.08
N LYS A 5 53.79 -27.64 56.83
CA LYS A 5 54.08 -26.34 56.22
C LYS A 5 53.55 -26.38 54.78
N ARG A 6 52.98 -25.26 54.30
CA ARG A 6 52.74 -24.99 52.88
C ARG A 6 54.04 -25.13 52.07
N LYS A 7 53.96 -25.75 50.89
CA LYS A 7 54.75 -25.32 49.73
C LYS A 7 53.83 -25.17 48.53
N MET A 8 53.67 -23.91 48.12
CA MET A 8 53.23 -23.52 46.79
C MET A 8 54.19 -24.10 45.75
N MET A 9 53.66 -24.64 44.66
CA MET A 9 54.35 -24.55 43.39
C MET A 9 53.38 -24.06 42.32
N LYS A 10 53.84 -23.02 41.63
CA LYS A 10 53.13 -22.21 40.64
C LYS A 10 53.19 -22.90 39.26
N ILE A 11 52.05 -22.92 38.58
CA ILE A 11 51.82 -22.51 37.17
C ILE A 11 52.71 -23.16 36.09
N LYS A 12 52.09 -23.87 35.13
CA LYS A 12 51.98 -23.50 33.69
C LYS A 12 51.45 -24.71 32.88
N PHE A 13 50.84 -24.42 31.72
CA PHE A 13 50.06 -25.28 30.81
C PHE A 13 48.57 -25.39 31.18
N LEU A 14 47.62 -25.07 30.31
CA LEU A 14 47.64 -24.50 28.97
C LEU A 14 46.20 -24.02 28.75
N ALA A 15 46.04 -22.72 28.51
CA ALA A 15 44.76 -22.14 28.13
C ALA A 15 44.45 -22.53 26.68
N PHE A 16 43.60 -23.53 26.48
CA PHE A 16 42.74 -23.68 25.31
C PHE A 16 41.93 -24.96 25.51
N PHE A 17 40.71 -24.86 26.05
CA PHE A 17 39.57 -25.66 25.59
C PHE A 17 38.30 -25.21 26.32
N LEU A 18 37.36 -24.72 25.50
CA LEU A 18 35.93 -24.60 25.75
C LEU A 18 35.43 -23.55 26.75
N LEU A 19 35.68 -22.29 26.37
CA LEU A 19 34.74 -21.17 26.53
C LEU A 19 33.51 -21.38 25.62
N ILE A 20 32.71 -22.43 25.83
CA ILE A 20 31.46 -22.66 25.07
C ILE A 20 30.37 -23.18 26.00
N THR A 21 29.87 -22.34 26.92
CA THR A 21 28.52 -22.51 27.50
C THR A 21 27.89 -21.20 28.01
N PHE A 22 28.33 -20.04 27.52
CA PHE A 22 27.60 -18.76 27.71
C PHE A 22 27.14 -18.14 26.39
N ALA A 23 26.75 -18.98 25.43
CA ALA A 23 25.81 -18.56 24.39
C ALA A 23 24.39 -18.94 24.84
N VAL A 24 23.94 -18.35 25.95
CA VAL A 24 22.50 -18.12 26.10
C VAL A 24 22.11 -17.33 24.87
N SER A 25 21.26 -17.94 24.05
CA SER A 25 20.80 -17.46 22.76
C SER A 25 20.02 -16.15 22.89
N ALA A 26 20.74 -15.06 23.14
CA ALA A 26 20.31 -13.70 22.91
C ALA A 26 20.49 -13.38 21.43
N GLN A 27 19.75 -14.11 20.58
CA GLN A 27 19.63 -13.83 19.15
C GLN A 27 18.41 -14.58 18.61
N ASN A 28 17.24 -14.21 19.15
CA ASN A 28 15.97 -14.35 18.46
C ASN A 28 15.05 -13.19 18.84
N THR A 29 15.59 -11.97 18.82
CA THR A 29 14.75 -10.87 18.36
C THR A 29 14.62 -11.09 16.86
N ALA A 30 13.60 -11.88 16.49
CA ALA A 30 13.03 -11.82 15.16
C ALA A 30 13.07 -10.36 14.73
N HIS A 31 13.57 -10.11 13.53
CA HIS A 31 13.57 -8.80 12.89
C HIS A 31 12.17 -8.21 13.02
N VAL A 32 11.92 -7.45 14.09
CA VAL A 32 10.69 -6.69 14.24
C VAL A 32 10.84 -5.70 13.12
N LYS A 33 10.17 -5.96 11.98
CA LYS A 33 9.98 -4.95 10.94
C LYS A 33 9.61 -3.71 11.71
N SER A 34 10.48 -2.71 11.71
CA SER A 34 10.20 -1.48 12.44
C SER A 34 8.84 -1.03 11.92
N VAL A 35 7.84 -1.00 12.81
CA VAL A 35 6.48 -0.63 12.42
C VAL A 35 6.64 0.78 11.88
N LYS A 36 6.46 0.94 10.57
CA LYS A 36 6.58 2.23 9.89
C LYS A 36 5.60 3.18 10.56
N LYS A 37 6.10 4.05 11.43
CA LYS A 37 5.27 5.04 12.14
C LYS A 37 4.77 6.04 11.12
N ALA A 38 3.49 6.36 11.20
CA ALA A 38 2.95 7.42 10.36
C ALA A 38 3.51 8.78 10.81
N HIS A 39 3.81 9.64 9.82
CA HIS A 39 4.35 10.97 10.07
C HIS A 39 3.24 12.01 10.06
N LYS A 40 3.39 13.06 10.88
CA LYS A 40 2.50 14.23 10.84
C LYS A 40 2.57 14.92 9.48
N LEU A 41 1.48 15.57 9.09
CA LEU A 41 1.48 16.40 7.89
C LEU A 41 2.38 17.62 8.11
N ASN A 42 3.40 17.76 7.27
CA ASN A 42 4.26 18.93 7.25
C ASN A 42 4.00 19.79 6.01
N LEU A 43 3.36 20.95 6.21
CA LEU A 43 3.05 21.86 5.10
C LEU A 43 4.31 22.55 4.53
N SER A 44 5.44 22.56 5.25
CA SER A 44 6.67 23.15 4.73
C SER A 44 7.22 22.43 3.50
N ASP A 45 6.89 21.14 3.35
CA ASP A 45 7.33 20.29 2.25
C ASP A 45 6.84 20.79 0.87
N PHE A 46 5.86 21.72 0.89
CA PHE A 46 5.19 22.25 -0.28
C PHE A 46 5.42 23.75 -0.51
N LYS A 47 6.31 24.42 0.25
CA LYS A 47 6.53 25.88 0.14
C LYS A 47 6.82 26.36 -1.30
N ASN A 48 7.54 25.56 -2.09
CA ASN A 48 7.94 25.90 -3.47
C ASN A 48 7.10 25.19 -4.53
N SER A 49 5.92 24.67 -4.17
CA SER A 49 5.04 23.98 -5.12
C SER A 49 4.14 24.95 -5.87
N LYS A 50 3.81 24.62 -7.12
CA LYS A 50 2.78 25.37 -7.86
C LYS A 50 1.42 25.12 -7.19
N LYS A 51 0.77 26.19 -6.75
CA LYS A 51 -0.52 26.15 -6.07
C LYS A 51 -1.67 26.52 -7.01
N VAL A 52 -2.71 25.70 -7.03
CA VAL A 52 -3.98 25.96 -7.72
C VAL A 52 -5.11 25.79 -6.72
N ARG A 53 -5.97 26.80 -6.58
CA ARG A 53 -7.10 26.78 -5.65
C ARG A 53 -8.40 26.56 -6.41
N TRP A 54 -9.20 25.64 -5.92
CA TRP A 54 -10.57 25.39 -6.33
C TRP A 54 -11.50 25.63 -5.14
N GLU A 55 -12.81 25.63 -5.38
CA GLU A 55 -13.81 25.84 -4.32
C GLU A 55 -13.65 24.83 -3.16
N ASN A 56 -13.54 23.54 -3.48
CA ASN A 56 -13.56 22.46 -2.49
C ASN A 56 -12.18 21.86 -2.17
N TYR A 57 -11.13 22.26 -2.89
CA TYR A 57 -9.79 21.70 -2.68
C TYR A 57 -8.67 22.62 -3.16
N THR A 58 -7.46 22.38 -2.66
CA THR A 58 -6.21 22.98 -3.14
C THR A 58 -5.34 21.91 -3.78
N GLN A 59 -4.75 22.21 -4.94
CA GLN A 59 -3.74 21.38 -5.57
C GLN A 59 -2.36 22.02 -5.44
N LEU A 60 -1.39 21.21 -5.05
CA LEU A 60 0.04 21.52 -5.04
C LEU A 60 0.72 20.57 -6.03
N ILE A 61 1.47 21.13 -6.97
CA ILE A 61 2.14 20.34 -8.02
C ILE A 61 3.65 20.44 -7.80
N LYS A 62 4.29 19.28 -7.71
CA LYS A 62 5.75 19.13 -7.65
C LYS A 62 6.14 18.06 -8.66
N ASN A 63 6.85 18.46 -9.71
CA ASN A 63 7.16 17.62 -10.86
C ASN A 63 5.87 17.04 -11.50
N ASP A 64 5.81 15.72 -11.69
CA ASP A 64 4.67 14.96 -12.23
C ASP A 64 3.61 14.60 -11.16
N THR A 65 3.91 14.87 -9.89
CA THR A 65 3.09 14.49 -8.75
C THR A 65 2.17 15.64 -8.35
N VAL A 66 0.88 15.32 -8.24
CA VAL A 66 -0.18 16.20 -7.78
C VAL A 66 -0.52 15.81 -6.34
N PHE A 67 -0.52 16.81 -5.46
CA PHE A 67 -1.04 16.68 -4.09
C PHE A 67 -2.35 17.47 -4.02
N ARG A 68 -3.46 16.80 -3.73
CA ARG A 68 -4.77 17.44 -3.55
C ARG A 68 -5.12 17.44 -2.07
N PHE A 69 -5.43 18.61 -1.53
CA PHE A 69 -5.85 18.82 -0.17
C PHE A 69 -7.31 19.28 -0.13
N SER A 70 -8.16 18.59 0.60
CA SER A 70 -9.48 19.07 0.98
C SER A 70 -9.65 18.97 2.50
N LYS A 71 -10.59 19.74 3.03
CA LYS A 71 -10.86 19.80 4.47
C LYS A 71 -12.35 19.62 4.70
N GLU A 72 -12.71 18.70 5.58
CA GLU A 72 -14.08 18.34 5.91
C GLU A 72 -14.11 17.73 7.31
N ASP A 73 -15.10 18.09 8.14
CA ASP A 73 -15.32 17.52 9.48
C ASP A 73 -14.08 17.44 10.40
N GLY A 74 -13.32 18.54 10.49
CA GLY A 74 -12.10 18.58 11.31
C GLY A 74 -10.95 17.71 10.78
N LYS A 75 -11.02 17.28 9.52
CA LYS A 75 -10.01 16.41 8.90
C LYS A 75 -9.47 17.03 7.64
N ILE A 76 -8.19 16.79 7.41
CA ILE A 76 -7.52 17.09 6.15
C ILE A 76 -7.38 15.79 5.38
N ARG A 77 -7.96 15.77 4.19
CA ARG A 77 -7.73 14.73 3.18
C ARG A 77 -6.59 15.18 2.28
N LYS A 78 -5.52 14.39 2.21
CA LYS A 78 -4.42 14.54 1.25
C LYS A 78 -4.46 13.37 0.28
N GLU A 79 -4.81 13.63 -0.97
CA GLU A 79 -4.55 12.70 -2.06
C GLU A 79 -3.20 13.03 -2.68
N PHE A 80 -2.47 12.02 -3.13
CA PHE A 80 -1.38 12.25 -4.07
C PHE A 80 -1.30 11.17 -5.14
N PHE A 81 -1.03 11.63 -6.35
CA PHE A 81 -1.08 10.82 -7.56
C PHE A 81 -0.25 11.48 -8.64
N LYS A 82 0.20 10.67 -9.60
CA LYS A 82 0.77 11.20 -10.85
C LYS A 82 -0.35 11.52 -11.82
N ARG A 83 -0.22 12.63 -12.56
CA ARG A 83 -1.31 13.16 -13.41
C ARG A 83 -1.91 12.10 -14.34
N ASN A 84 -1.05 11.26 -14.91
CA ASN A 84 -1.38 10.27 -15.94
C ASN A 84 -1.50 8.85 -15.41
N GLU A 85 -1.57 8.63 -14.10
CA GLU A 85 -1.68 7.28 -13.52
C GLU A 85 -3.03 7.05 -12.84
N ASN A 86 -3.54 5.82 -12.91
CA ASN A 86 -4.79 5.43 -12.25
C ASN A 86 -4.60 5.11 -10.76
N ALA A 87 -3.35 5.06 -10.28
CA ALA A 87 -3.04 4.87 -8.87
C ALA A 87 -3.05 6.19 -8.11
N LYS A 88 -3.59 6.17 -6.88
CA LYS A 88 -3.46 7.28 -5.94
C LYS A 88 -3.30 6.77 -4.51
N LYS A 89 -2.57 7.51 -3.69
CA LYS A 89 -2.55 7.32 -2.24
C LYS A 89 -3.39 8.41 -1.57
N ILE A 90 -4.06 8.02 -0.50
CA ILE A 90 -4.89 8.88 0.34
C ILE A 90 -4.34 8.81 1.75
N GLU A 91 -4.12 9.98 2.35
CA GLU A 91 -3.74 10.15 3.75
C GLU A 91 -4.75 11.11 4.40
N MET A 92 -5.26 10.74 5.57
CA MET A 92 -6.15 11.57 6.36
C MET A 92 -5.42 12.05 7.60
N TYR A 93 -5.63 13.31 7.97
CA TYR A 93 -5.02 13.95 9.13
C TYR A 93 -6.05 14.71 9.95
N ASP A 94 -5.79 14.83 11.23
CA ASP A 94 -6.47 15.77 12.11
C ASP A 94 -6.09 17.21 11.72
N ASP A 95 -7.07 18.10 11.56
CA ASP A 95 -6.84 19.44 11.03
C ASP A 95 -6.24 20.45 12.03
N GLN A 96 -6.25 20.11 13.33
CA GLN A 96 -5.69 20.92 14.40
C GLN A 96 -4.25 20.50 14.72
N THR A 97 -4.02 19.20 14.85
CA THR A 97 -2.74 18.63 15.33
C THR A 97 -1.85 18.11 14.20
N PHE A 98 -2.40 18.01 12.98
CA PHE A 98 -1.78 17.41 11.80
C PHE A 98 -1.35 15.94 12.00
N SER A 99 -1.91 15.28 13.01
CA SER A 99 -1.60 13.89 13.33
C SER A 99 -2.23 12.97 12.29
N PRO A 100 -1.53 11.90 11.86
CA PRO A 100 -2.08 10.96 10.89
C PRO A 100 -3.27 10.20 11.50
N LEU A 101 -4.36 10.10 10.74
CA LEU A 101 -5.56 9.37 11.13
C LEU A 101 -5.68 8.05 10.38
N SER A 102 -5.41 8.06 9.07
CA SER A 102 -5.41 6.85 8.25
C SER A 102 -4.65 7.00 6.94
N GLU A 103 -4.25 5.87 6.35
CA GLU A 103 -3.76 5.81 4.97
C GLU A 103 -4.46 4.70 4.18
N SER A 104 -4.61 4.90 2.87
CA SER A 104 -5.03 3.88 1.92
C SER A 104 -4.50 4.16 0.53
N SER A 105 -4.49 3.13 -0.31
CA SER A 105 -4.20 3.24 -1.74
C SER A 105 -5.45 2.92 -2.55
N MET A 106 -5.56 3.52 -3.72
CA MET A 106 -6.61 3.22 -4.69
C MET A 106 -5.99 2.98 -6.06
N PHE A 107 -6.63 2.11 -6.83
CA PHE A 107 -6.42 1.98 -8.26
C PHE A 107 -7.77 2.21 -8.95
N PHE A 108 -7.82 3.16 -9.88
CA PHE A 108 -9.08 3.78 -10.29
C PHE A 108 -9.88 4.24 -9.05
N ASN A 109 -11.09 3.69 -8.86
CA ASN A 109 -12.02 4.05 -7.81
C ASN A 109 -12.23 2.93 -6.78
N PHE A 110 -11.36 1.92 -6.74
CA PHE A 110 -11.41 0.87 -5.73
C PHE A 110 -10.15 0.86 -4.86
N PRO A 111 -10.27 0.52 -3.56
CA PRO A 111 -9.12 0.49 -2.67
C PRO A 111 -8.23 -0.73 -2.97
N THR A 112 -6.92 -0.62 -2.74
CA THR A 112 -5.92 -1.68 -2.98
C THR A 112 -4.91 -1.76 -1.84
N GLY A 113 -4.28 -2.93 -1.66
CA GLY A 113 -3.38 -3.17 -0.54
C GLY A 113 -4.08 -3.05 0.80
N SER A 114 -3.45 -2.36 1.75
CA SER A 114 -3.99 -2.18 3.10
C SER A 114 -4.56 -0.78 3.32
N TYR A 115 -5.73 -0.70 3.97
CA TYR A 115 -6.09 0.46 4.78
C TYR A 115 -5.45 0.34 6.15
N ARG A 116 -4.93 1.45 6.68
CA ARG A 116 -4.45 1.53 8.06
C ARG A 116 -5.05 2.73 8.76
N LYS A 117 -5.45 2.54 10.02
CA LYS A 117 -5.87 3.60 10.94
C LYS A 117 -4.85 3.74 12.06
N TYR A 118 -4.62 4.97 12.51
CA TYR A 118 -3.60 5.29 13.50
C TYR A 118 -4.18 5.84 14.80
N ASP A 119 -3.48 5.62 15.92
CA ASP A 119 -3.67 6.38 17.15
C ASP A 119 -2.98 7.75 17.08
N SER A 120 -3.15 8.57 18.13
CA SER A 120 -2.51 9.89 18.24
C SER A 120 -0.97 9.86 18.29
N LYS A 121 -0.37 8.70 18.57
CA LYS A 121 1.08 8.47 18.59
C LYS A 121 1.60 7.96 17.23
N GLY A 122 0.72 7.76 16.25
CA GLY A 122 1.06 7.25 14.92
C GLY A 122 1.25 5.74 14.85
N ASN A 123 0.80 4.98 15.86
CA ASN A 123 0.79 3.52 15.83
C ASN A 123 -0.47 3.01 15.13
N ILE A 124 -0.36 1.88 14.43
CA ILE A 124 -1.50 1.25 13.75
C ILE A 124 -2.45 0.65 14.79
N ILE A 125 -3.72 1.06 14.76
CA ILE A 125 -4.79 0.49 15.60
C ILE A 125 -5.78 -0.36 14.79
N GLN A 126 -5.73 -0.27 13.47
CA GLN A 126 -6.54 -1.09 12.57
C GLN A 126 -5.81 -1.26 11.23
N GLU A 127 -5.81 -2.48 10.70
CA GLU A 127 -5.35 -2.77 9.34
C GLU A 127 -6.38 -3.65 8.64
N ILE A 128 -6.81 -3.24 7.44
CA ILE A 128 -7.72 -4.01 6.58
C ILE A 128 -6.99 -4.29 5.28
N ASN A 129 -6.75 -5.56 4.96
CA ASN A 129 -6.21 -5.96 3.67
C ASN A 129 -7.34 -6.08 2.64
N TYR A 130 -7.43 -5.11 1.71
CA TYR A 130 -8.43 -5.12 0.64
C TYR A 130 -8.15 -6.17 -0.45
N ASP A 131 -6.95 -6.70 -0.50
CA ASP A 131 -6.56 -7.74 -1.46
C ASP A 131 -6.79 -9.15 -0.90
N LYS A 132 -7.27 -9.29 0.35
CA LYS A 132 -7.44 -10.58 1.03
C LYS A 132 -8.26 -11.58 0.21
N ASP A 133 -9.34 -11.12 -0.42
CA ASP A 133 -10.26 -11.98 -1.16
C ASP A 133 -9.95 -12.06 -2.66
N TYR A 134 -8.77 -11.57 -3.07
CA TYR A 134 -8.28 -11.52 -4.45
C TYR A 134 -6.95 -12.27 -4.54
N ARG A 135 -6.98 -13.57 -4.86
CA ARG A 135 -5.75 -14.37 -5.03
C ARG A 135 -4.95 -13.94 -6.26
N VAL A 136 -5.63 -13.46 -7.30
CA VAL A 136 -5.01 -12.80 -8.45
C VAL A 136 -4.67 -11.37 -8.07
N SER A 137 -3.40 -11.00 -8.22
CA SER A 137 -2.95 -9.66 -7.85
C SER A 137 -3.37 -8.62 -8.88
N LEU A 138 -3.42 -7.35 -8.48
CA LEU A 138 -3.60 -6.25 -9.45
C LEU A 138 -2.50 -6.25 -10.54
N MET A 139 -1.28 -6.64 -10.19
CA MET A 139 -0.17 -6.73 -11.16
C MET A 139 -0.41 -7.82 -12.22
N ASP A 140 -1.06 -8.92 -11.84
CA ASP A 140 -1.48 -9.94 -12.80
C ASP A 140 -2.54 -9.39 -13.77
N ILE A 141 -3.48 -8.58 -13.27
CA ILE A 141 -4.51 -7.95 -14.11
C ILE A 141 -3.90 -6.91 -15.05
N ILE A 142 -2.97 -6.08 -14.57
CA ILE A 142 -2.20 -5.15 -15.40
C ILE A 142 -1.45 -5.91 -16.51
N SER A 143 -0.79 -7.01 -16.16
CA SER A 143 -0.02 -7.82 -17.10
C SER A 143 -0.92 -8.48 -18.14
N LEU A 144 -2.08 -9.00 -17.73
CA LEU A 144 -3.09 -9.56 -18.63
C LEU A 144 -3.63 -8.50 -19.59
N ALA A 145 -3.94 -7.30 -19.09
CA ALA A 145 -4.46 -6.22 -19.93
C ALA A 145 -3.46 -5.80 -21.00
N LYS A 146 -2.18 -5.69 -20.64
CA LYS A 146 -1.08 -5.43 -21.59
C LYS A 146 -0.97 -6.54 -22.62
N ALA A 147 -0.86 -7.79 -22.17
CA ALA A 147 -0.58 -8.93 -23.05
C ALA A 147 -1.76 -9.28 -23.99
N LYS A 148 -3.00 -9.20 -23.51
CA LYS A 148 -4.17 -9.67 -24.25
C LYS A 148 -4.96 -8.57 -24.95
N PHE A 149 -4.94 -7.35 -24.40
CA PHE A 149 -5.72 -6.22 -24.92
C PHE A 149 -4.86 -5.08 -25.42
N ASN A 150 -3.52 -5.18 -25.33
CA ASN A 150 -2.57 -4.14 -25.73
C ASN A 150 -2.83 -2.78 -25.05
N ILE A 151 -3.23 -2.83 -23.76
CA ILE A 151 -3.57 -1.63 -22.97
C ILE A 151 -2.78 -1.62 -21.67
N ASP A 152 -2.14 -0.48 -21.38
CA ASP A 152 -1.53 -0.21 -20.07
C ASP A 152 -2.54 0.48 -19.14
N ILE A 153 -3.28 -0.32 -18.37
CA ILE A 153 -4.27 0.19 -17.41
C ILE A 153 -3.64 0.93 -16.21
N THR A 154 -2.30 0.99 -16.08
CA THR A 154 -1.67 1.86 -15.07
C THR A 154 -1.77 3.33 -15.47
N GLN A 155 -1.85 3.61 -16.77
CA GLN A 155 -1.99 4.95 -17.31
C GLN A 155 -3.45 5.34 -17.46
N LYS A 156 -3.77 6.62 -17.23
CA LYS A 156 -5.08 7.17 -17.51
C LYS A 156 -5.31 7.16 -19.02
N ILE A 157 -6.30 6.40 -19.43
CA ILE A 157 -6.76 6.31 -20.83
C ILE A 157 -8.24 6.66 -20.82
N SER A 158 -8.65 7.58 -21.69
CA SER A 158 -10.05 8.00 -21.78
C SER A 158 -10.96 6.79 -22.04
N GLY A 159 -12.07 6.71 -21.32
CA GLY A 159 -13.04 5.62 -21.45
C GLY A 159 -12.61 4.27 -20.85
N VAL A 160 -11.33 4.05 -20.52
CA VAL A 160 -10.93 2.80 -19.87
C VAL A 160 -11.35 2.83 -18.40
N GLY A 161 -11.98 1.76 -17.94
CA GLY A 161 -12.38 1.57 -16.55
C GLY A 161 -11.93 0.21 -16.01
N VAL A 162 -11.55 0.17 -14.75
CA VAL A 162 -11.30 -1.07 -14.01
C VAL A 162 -12.02 -1.00 -12.68
N THR A 163 -12.80 -2.04 -12.38
CA THR A 163 -13.42 -2.23 -11.07
C THR A 163 -13.14 -3.64 -10.57
N ARG A 164 -13.41 -3.86 -9.29
CA ARG A 164 -13.40 -5.19 -8.68
C ARG A 164 -14.49 -5.30 -7.64
N GLY A 165 -15.02 -6.49 -7.44
CA GLY A 165 -16.11 -6.73 -6.50
C GLY A 165 -16.67 -8.14 -6.61
N PHE A 166 -17.68 -8.44 -5.81
CA PHE A 166 -18.43 -9.69 -5.92
C PHE A 166 -19.41 -9.60 -7.09
N ASP A 167 -19.34 -10.57 -8.00
CA ASP A 167 -20.28 -10.71 -9.11
C ASP A 167 -21.37 -11.73 -8.73
N GLU A 168 -22.62 -11.28 -8.78
CA GLU A 168 -23.78 -12.10 -8.39
C GLU A 168 -24.14 -13.19 -9.39
N HIS A 169 -23.75 -13.06 -10.66
CA HIS A 169 -24.00 -14.07 -11.67
C HIS A 169 -22.99 -15.23 -11.53
N PHE A 170 -21.71 -14.92 -11.37
CA PHE A 170 -20.64 -15.92 -11.19
C PHE A 170 -20.44 -16.37 -9.74
N LYS A 171 -21.12 -15.73 -8.77
CA LYS A 171 -21.03 -15.97 -7.32
C LYS A 171 -19.60 -15.98 -6.79
N LYS A 172 -18.79 -15.00 -7.24
CA LYS A 172 -17.38 -14.89 -6.86
C LYS A 172 -16.85 -13.47 -7.02
N ASN A 173 -15.70 -13.19 -6.41
CA ASN A 173 -14.97 -11.95 -6.67
C ASN A 173 -14.38 -11.94 -8.08
N VAL A 174 -14.49 -10.81 -8.75
CA VAL A 174 -14.02 -10.59 -10.11
C VAL A 174 -13.31 -9.24 -10.25
N TYR A 175 -12.52 -9.12 -11.31
CA TYR A 175 -12.14 -7.84 -11.91
C TYR A 175 -12.98 -7.61 -13.16
N THR A 176 -13.44 -6.38 -13.36
CA THR A 176 -14.17 -5.98 -14.57
C THR A 176 -13.41 -4.88 -15.27
N LEU A 177 -13.08 -5.11 -16.54
CA LEU A 177 -12.47 -4.13 -17.44
C LEU A 177 -13.55 -3.61 -18.38
N SER A 178 -13.67 -2.29 -18.47
CA SER A 178 -14.43 -1.59 -19.51
C SER A 178 -13.44 -0.93 -20.46
N LEU A 179 -13.44 -1.35 -21.72
CA LEU A 179 -12.47 -0.92 -22.72
C LEU A 179 -13.22 -0.27 -23.90
N PRO A 180 -12.95 0.99 -24.26
CA PRO A 180 -13.58 1.61 -25.41
C PRO A 180 -13.13 0.89 -26.69
N VAL A 181 -14.08 0.58 -27.57
CA VAL A 181 -13.80 0.02 -28.91
C VAL A 181 -13.86 1.15 -29.94
N ASN A 182 -14.87 2.01 -29.83
CA ASN A 182 -15.03 3.25 -30.57
C ASN A 182 -15.92 4.20 -29.74
N GLU A 183 -16.34 5.33 -30.31
CA GLU A 183 -17.16 6.34 -29.62
C GLU A 183 -18.53 5.81 -29.15
N GLN A 184 -19.02 4.72 -29.74
CA GLN A 184 -20.38 4.21 -29.52
C GLN A 184 -20.41 2.84 -28.81
N SER A 185 -19.26 2.20 -28.60
CA SER A 185 -19.22 0.82 -28.11
C SER A 185 -18.05 0.51 -27.18
N TYR A 186 -18.30 -0.41 -26.26
CA TYR A 186 -17.41 -0.86 -25.20
C TYR A 186 -17.26 -2.36 -25.23
N ARG A 187 -16.09 -2.82 -24.84
CA ARG A 187 -15.81 -4.22 -24.52
C ARG A 187 -15.76 -4.37 -23.00
N PHE A 188 -16.61 -5.21 -22.46
CA PHE A 188 -16.64 -5.59 -21.06
C PHE A 188 -16.00 -6.96 -20.88
N VAL A 189 -14.94 -7.01 -20.09
CA VAL A 189 -14.23 -8.25 -19.77
C VAL A 189 -14.34 -8.51 -18.27
N ILE A 190 -14.85 -9.68 -17.90
CA ILE A 190 -14.96 -10.13 -16.51
C ILE A 190 -13.93 -11.23 -16.28
N ILE A 191 -13.10 -11.04 -15.26
CA ILE A 191 -11.96 -11.91 -14.94
C ILE A 191 -12.12 -12.43 -13.51
N ASP A 192 -12.02 -13.75 -13.35
CA ASP A 192 -12.06 -14.42 -12.05
C ASP A 192 -10.88 -13.96 -11.17
N ALA A 193 -11.18 -13.41 -10.00
CA ALA A 193 -10.17 -12.88 -9.06
C ALA A 193 -9.35 -13.98 -8.35
N THR A 194 -9.66 -15.26 -8.57
CA THR A 194 -8.92 -16.40 -8.02
C THR A 194 -8.08 -17.11 -9.06
N SER A 195 -8.63 -17.35 -10.25
CA SER A 195 -7.99 -18.17 -11.29
C SER A 195 -7.40 -17.37 -12.45
N LYS A 196 -7.68 -16.07 -12.55
CA LYS A 196 -7.32 -15.19 -13.68
C LYS A 196 -8.01 -15.59 -15.00
N LYS A 197 -8.96 -16.55 -14.96
CA LYS A 197 -9.74 -16.96 -16.12
C LYS A 197 -10.69 -15.82 -16.54
N ILE A 198 -10.77 -15.56 -17.84
CA ILE A 198 -11.82 -14.70 -18.39
C ILE A 198 -13.13 -15.47 -18.36
N LEU A 199 -14.11 -14.92 -17.65
CA LEU A 199 -15.44 -15.49 -17.45
C LEU A 199 -16.42 -14.97 -18.49
N SER A 200 -16.27 -13.70 -18.88
CA SER A 200 -17.07 -13.05 -19.92
C SER A 200 -16.20 -12.05 -20.69
N ASP A 201 -16.50 -11.92 -21.98
CA ASP A 201 -15.84 -10.99 -22.90
C ASP A 201 -16.86 -10.59 -23.96
N GLN A 202 -17.53 -9.46 -23.73
CA GLN A 202 -18.69 -9.05 -24.50
C GLN A 202 -18.54 -7.62 -25.00
N ARG A 203 -19.18 -7.32 -26.13
CA ARG A 203 -19.34 -5.95 -26.62
C ARG A 203 -20.71 -5.42 -26.21
N GLY A 204 -20.75 -4.20 -25.71
CA GLY A 204 -21.97 -3.44 -25.47
C GLY A 204 -21.91 -2.11 -26.24
N ASN A 205 -23.07 -1.52 -26.50
CA ASN A 205 -23.19 -0.19 -27.05
C ASN A 205 -23.58 0.80 -25.96
N TYR A 206 -23.28 2.08 -26.14
CA TYR A 206 -23.96 3.11 -25.37
C TYR A 206 -25.46 3.05 -25.67
N ILE A 207 -26.27 3.05 -24.62
CA ILE A 207 -27.70 3.32 -24.74
C ILE A 207 -27.78 4.85 -24.70
N GLU A 208 -28.21 5.46 -25.81
CA GLU A 208 -28.57 6.88 -25.86
C GLU A 208 -29.77 7.20 -24.96
#